data_AF-A0A1Y1QTQ5-F1
#
_entry.id   AF-A0A1Y1QTQ5-F1
#
_cell.length_a   1.000
_cell.length_b   1.000
_cell.length_c   1.000
_cell.angle_alpha   90.00
_cell.angle_beta   90.00
_cell.angle_gamma   90.00
#
_symmetry.space_group_name_H-M   'P 1'
#
loop_
_entity.id
_entity.type
_entity.pdbx_description
1 polymer ?
#
loop_
_entity_poly.entity_id
_entity_poly.type
_entity_poly.pdbx_seq_one_letter_code
_entity_poly.pdbx_strand_id
1 'polypeptide(L)' 'MQYRLSDHARKRLQQRGIKLEWLSAALAFPDQTENDPEDGTLAHALKEIPEKGFKRLRVIYNESIEPVTIVTAYFE' A
#
# COMPACT_ATOMS: atom_id res chain seq x y z
N MET A 1 -7.12 5.13 -8.48
CA MET A 1 -7.50 5.75 -7.19
C MET A 1 -6.53 6.89 -6.90
N GLN A 2 -6.99 8.06 -6.43
CA GLN A 2 -6.09 9.12 -5.94
C GLN A 2 -5.64 8.80 -4.52
N TYR A 3 -4.36 9.01 -4.19
CA TYR A 3 -3.82 8.81 -2.85
C TYR A 3 -2.78 9.86 -2.49
N ARG A 4 -2.53 10.05 -1.20
CA ARG A 4 -1.42 10.84 -0.67
C ARG A 4 -0.47 9.93 0.11
N LEU A 5 0.82 10.24 0.07
CA LEU A 5 1.79 9.56 0.93
C LEU A 5 1.94 10.34 2.23
N SER A 6 1.88 9.64 3.37
CA SER A 6 2.41 10.18 4.63
C SER A 6 3.93 10.41 4.51
N ASP A 7 4.49 11.23 5.39
CA ASP A 7 5.95 11.42 5.46
C ASP A 7 6.68 10.10 5.75
N HIS A 8 6.09 9.27 6.63
CA HIS A 8 6.57 7.92 6.91
C HIS A 8 6.59 7.04 5.66
N ALA A 9 5.48 6.98 4.92
CA ALA A 9 5.39 6.20 3.68
C ALA A 9 6.44 6.65 2.67
N ARG A 10 6.59 7.96 2.42
CA ARG A 10 7.60 8.49 1.47
C ARG A 10 9.00 7.96 1.78
N LYS A 11 9.42 8.05 3.05
CA LYS A 11 10.74 7.56 3.50
C LYS A 11 10.88 6.05 3.33
N ARG A 12 9.87 5.27 3.72
CA ARG A 12 9.92 3.80 3.64
C ARG A 12 9.94 3.29 2.21
N LEU A 13 9.13 3.86 1.32
CA LEU A 13 9.10 3.49 -0.10
C LEU A 13 10.47 3.74 -0.75
N GLN A 14 11.07 4.90 -0.49
CA GLN A 14 12.40 5.23 -1.00
C GLN A 14 13.47 4.27 -0.47
N GLN A 15 13.50 4.02 0.84
CA GLN A 15 14.49 3.12 1.47
C GLN A 15 14.38 1.67 0.95
N ARG A 16 13.17 1.21 0.63
CA ARG A 16 12.91 -0.16 0.18
C ARG A 16 12.90 -0.33 -1.34
N GLY A 17 13.07 0.76 -2.09
CA GLY A 17 12.97 0.74 -3.55
C GLY A 17 11.59 0.28 -4.06
N ILE A 18 10.53 0.63 -3.34
CA ILE A 18 9.16 0.30 -3.74
C ILE A 18 8.68 1.37 -4.72
N LYS A 19 8.38 0.94 -5.95
CA LYS A 19 7.91 1.84 -7.00
C LYS A 19 6.47 2.30 -6.74
N LEU A 20 6.17 3.55 -7.11
CA LEU A 20 4.81 4.10 -7.02
C LEU A 20 3.81 3.40 -7.96
N GLU A 21 4.29 2.82 -9.06
CA GLU A 21 3.46 2.03 -9.98
C GLU A 21 2.90 0.78 -9.29
N TRP A 22 3.69 0.09 -8.45
CA TRP A 22 3.22 -1.06 -7.69
C TRP A 22 2.21 -0.66 -6.62
N LEU A 23 2.43 0.48 -5.99
CA LEU A 23 1.46 1.06 -5.04
C LEU A 23 0.13 1.37 -5.73
N SER A 24 0.18 2.02 -6.89
CA SER A 24 -0.99 2.36 -7.68
C SER A 24 -1.74 1.11 -8.16
N ALA A 25 -1.00 0.07 -8.58
CA ALA A 25 -1.57 -1.21 -8.98
C ALA A 25 -2.24 -1.93 -7.81
N ALA A 26 -1.62 -1.94 -6.62
CA ALA A 26 -2.18 -2.55 -5.41
C ALA A 26 -3.46 -1.83 -4.96
N LEU A 27 -3.53 -0.50 -5.08
CA LEU A 27 -4.73 0.26 -4.71
C LEU A 27 -5.85 0.15 -5.76
N ALA A 28 -5.52 0.04 -7.05
CA ALA A 28 -6.51 -0.01 -8.11
C ALA A 28 -7.10 -1.42 -8.31
N PHE A 29 -6.25 -2.44 -8.23
CA PHE A 29 -6.60 -3.84 -8.47
C PHE A 29 -5.87 -4.74 -7.48
N PRO A 30 -6.21 -4.67 -6.18
CA PRO A 30 -5.66 -5.58 -5.19
C PRO A 30 -6.06 -7.02 -5.49
N ASP A 31 -5.17 -7.97 -5.18
CA ASP A 31 -5.51 -9.40 -5.24
C ASP A 31 -6.30 -9.80 -3.99
N GLN A 32 -6.03 -9.14 -2.86
CA GLN A 32 -6.78 -9.26 -1.62
C GLN A 32 -6.84 -7.91 -0.90
N THR A 33 -7.95 -7.65 -0.21
CA THR A 33 -8.08 -6.51 0.71
C THR A 33 -8.47 -7.02 2.08
N GLU A 34 -7.84 -6.48 3.12
CA GLU A 34 -8.08 -6.82 4.52
C GLU A 34 -8.27 -5.54 5.32
N ASN A 35 -9.09 -5.57 6.36
CA ASN A 35 -9.11 -4.49 7.35
C ASN A 35 -7.99 -4.70 8.36
N ASP A 36 -7.42 -3.62 8.86
CA ASP A 36 -6.45 -3.72 9.95
C ASP A 36 -7.15 -4.25 11.22
N PRO A 37 -6.55 -5.23 11.92
CA PRO A 37 -7.17 -5.85 13.09
C PRO A 37 -7.18 -4.95 14.33
N GLU A 38 -6.31 -3.93 14.38
CA GLU A 38 -6.15 -3.04 15.53
C GLU A 38 -6.74 -1.64 15.28
N ASP A 39 -6.68 -1.15 14.05
CA ASP A 39 -7.18 0.18 13.65
C ASP A 39 -8.22 0.08 12.54
N GLY A 40 -9.51 0.16 12.88
CA GLY A 40 -10.61 0.09 11.92
C GLY A 40 -10.67 1.23 10.88
N THR A 41 -9.77 2.21 10.93
CA THR A 41 -9.63 3.24 9.89
C THR A 41 -8.64 2.86 8.79
N LEU A 42 -7.86 1.79 9.00
CA LEU A 42 -6.82 1.33 8.09
C LEU A 42 -7.26 0.09 7.30
N ALA A 43 -6.97 0.12 6.01
CA ALA A 43 -7.10 -1.00 5.10
C ALA A 43 -5.75 -1.45 4.57
N HIS A 44 -5.65 -2.74 4.27
CA HIS A 44 -4.48 -3.40 3.71
C HIS A 44 -4.85 -3.89 2.31
N ALA A 45 -4.21 -3.33 1.29
CA ALA A 45 -4.27 -3.85 -0.07
C ALA A 45 -3.05 -4.74 -0.32
N LEU A 46 -3.29 -5.99 -0.70
CA LEU A 46 -2.24 -6.94 -1.02
C LEU A 46 -2.21 -7.18 -2.53
N LYS A 47 -1.00 -7.17 -3.08
CA LYS A 47 -0.78 -7.46 -4.48
C LYS A 47 0.51 -8.22 -4.75
N GLU A 48 0.44 -9.30 -5.48
CA GLU A 48 1.61 -10.01 -5.98
C GLU A 48 2.22 -9.24 -7.15
N ILE A 49 3.53 -9.01 -7.09
CA ILE A 49 4.25 -8.22 -8.10
C ILE A 49 5.13 -9.16 -8.93
N PRO A 50 4.71 -9.54 -10.16
CA PRO A 50 5.46 -10.46 -11.02
C PRO A 50 6.89 -9.98 -11.30
N GLU A 51 7.05 -8.67 -11.54
CA GLU A 51 8.35 -8.03 -11.77
C GLU A 51 9.33 -8.15 -10.58
N LYS A 52 8.81 -8.46 -9.38
CA LYS A 52 9.59 -8.68 -8.18
C LYS A 52 9.66 -10.16 -7.79
N GLY A 53 9.48 -11.07 -8.76
CA GLY A 53 9.47 -12.51 -8.52
C GLY A 53 8.24 -12.96 -7.75
N PHE A 54 7.08 -12.37 -8.05
CA PHE A 54 5.79 -12.66 -7.41
C PHE A 54 5.77 -12.41 -5.89
N LYS A 55 6.66 -11.53 -5.40
CA LYS A 55 6.60 -11.09 -4.01
C LYS A 55 5.30 -10.33 -3.75
N ARG A 56 4.70 -10.58 -2.60
CA ARG A 56 3.46 -9.94 -2.17
C ARG A 56 3.78 -8.58 -1.54
N LEU A 57 3.26 -7.52 -2.15
CA LEU A 57 3.30 -6.17 -1.65
C LEU A 57 2.07 -5.93 -0.77
N ARG A 58 2.28 -5.57 0.49
CA ARG A 58 1.22 -5.08 1.39
C ARG A 58 1.28 -3.56 1.44
N VAL A 59 0.16 -2.91 1.14
CA VAL A 59 -0.01 -1.45 1.19
C VAL A 59 -1.03 -1.13 2.28
N ILE A 60 -0.61 -0.38 3.29
CA ILE A 60 -1.47 0.04 4.40
C ILE A 60 -1.84 1.50 4.20
N TYR A 61 -3.15 1.78 4.21
CA TYR A 61 -3.68 3.11 3.96
C TYR A 61 -4.89 3.41 4.83
N ASN A 62 -5.04 4.67 5.22
CA ASN A 62 -6.24 5.14 5.89
C ASN A 62 -7.33 5.39 4.83
N GLU A 63 -8.40 4.59 4.89
CA GLU A 63 -9.52 4.66 3.96
C GLU A 63 -10.63 5.62 4.42
N SER A 64 -10.57 6.09 5.67
CA SER A 64 -11.57 6.98 6.26
C SER A 64 -11.46 8.44 5.79
N ILE A 65 -10.48 8.78 4.96
CA ILE A 65 -10.25 10.13 4.44
C ILE A 65 -10.04 10.13 2.92
N GLU A 66 -10.50 11.20 2.25
CA GLU A 66 -10.32 11.37 0.81
C GLU A 66 -9.41 12.58 0.48
N PRO A 67 -8.35 12.41 -0.32
CA PRO A 67 -7.86 11.14 -0.85
C PRO A 67 -7.24 10.26 0.25
N VAL A 68 -7.31 8.94 0.05
CA VAL A 68 -6.75 7.98 1.01
C VAL A 68 -5.28 8.24 1.25
N THR A 69 -4.84 8.05 2.49
CA THR A 69 -3.46 8.33 2.88
C THR A 69 -2.70 7.05 3.14
N ILE A 70 -1.65 6.83 2.34
CA ILE A 70 -0.76 5.69 2.50
C ILE A 70 0.09 5.91 3.74
N VAL A 71 -0.02 4.97 4.68
CA VAL A 71 0.73 4.96 5.93
C VAL A 71 2.08 4.28 5.71
N THR A 72 2.10 3.13 5.06
CA THR A 72 3.33 2.40 4.72
C THR A 72 3.09 1.35 3.64
N ALA A 73 4.17 0.83 3.04
CA ALA A 73 4.12 -0.37 2.23
C ALA A 73 5.42 -1.18 2.34
N TYR A 74 5.31 -2.48 2.19
CA TYR A 74 6.43 -3.42 2.22
C TYR A 74 6.11 -4.72 1.51
N PHE A 75 7.16 -5.40 1.05
CA PHE A 75 7.05 -6.78 0.58
C PHE A 75 7.14 -7.73 1.76
N GLU A 76 6.29 -8.77 1.74
CA GLU A 76 6.37 -9.93 2.65
C GLU A 76 7.49 -10.90 2.24
#